data_AF-A0A6B0ZHR1-F1
#
_entry.id   AF-A0A6B0ZHR1-F1
#
_cell.length_a   1.000
_cell.length_b   1.000
_cell.length_c   1.000
_cell.angle_alpha   90.00
_cell.angle_beta   90.00
_cell.angle_gamma   90.00
#
_symmetry.space_group_name_H-M   'P 1'
#
loop_
_entity.id
_entity.type
_entity.pdbx_description
1 polymer ?
#
loop_
_entity_poly.entity_id
_entity_poly.type
_entity_poly.pdbx_seq_one_letter_code
_entity_poly.pdbx_strand_id
1 'polypeptide(L)'
;MTPRGAILNDMVPDPVMDRLEASFERRRAKMMKSHEGKWALLIHRRLSEPLEFFDNMHDAVSAGYRKAAGQRFLVKQVLDEDRVIVVTRLITASHS
;
A
#
# COMPACT_ATOMS: atom_id res chain seq x y z
N MET A 1 0.83 19.47 -35.45
CA MET A 1 1.90 18.64 -34.86
C MET A 1 1.63 18.49 -33.37
N THR A 2 1.10 17.35 -32.95
CA THR A 2 1.18 16.82 -31.57
C THR A 2 2.24 15.71 -31.55
N PRO A 3 2.67 15.15 -30.40
CA PRO A 3 2.57 15.59 -29.00
C PRO A 3 3.89 15.38 -28.21
N ARG A 4 4.16 16.15 -27.15
CA ARG A 4 5.08 15.76 -26.05
C ARG A 4 4.64 16.48 -24.77
N GLY A 5 4.50 15.85 -23.61
CA GLY A 5 4.79 14.48 -23.22
C GLY A 5 3.88 14.09 -22.07
N ALA A 6 3.72 12.77 -21.92
CA ALA A 6 3.07 12.18 -20.78
C ALA A 6 3.65 12.78 -19.49
N ILE A 7 2.79 13.30 -18.62
CA ILE A 7 3.10 13.42 -17.21
C ILE A 7 3.07 11.99 -16.68
N LEU A 8 4.11 11.23 -17.00
CA LEU A 8 4.51 10.13 -16.14
C LEU A 8 4.97 10.85 -14.88
N ASN A 9 4.13 10.79 -13.84
CA ASN A 9 4.57 11.01 -12.48
C ASN A 9 5.79 10.09 -12.31
N ASP A 10 7.00 10.62 -12.46
CA ASP A 10 8.22 9.94 -12.06
C ASP A 10 8.10 9.77 -10.55
N MET A 11 7.48 8.66 -10.15
CA MET A 11 7.32 8.25 -8.79
C MET A 11 8.73 7.95 -8.32
N VAL A 12 9.39 8.96 -7.76
CA VAL A 12 10.76 8.86 -7.27
C VAL A 12 10.80 7.62 -6.39
N PRO A 13 11.63 6.61 -6.72
CA PRO A 13 11.71 5.40 -5.94
C PRO A 13 11.94 5.75 -4.49
N ASP A 14 11.18 5.12 -3.60
CA ASP A 14 11.24 5.37 -2.19
C ASP A 14 11.82 4.14 -1.50
N PRO A 15 13.15 4.11 -1.25
CA PRO A 15 13.82 2.90 -0.79
C PRO A 15 13.29 2.40 0.56
N VAL A 16 12.66 3.28 1.35
CA VAL A 16 12.05 2.89 2.62
C VAL A 16 10.72 2.19 2.38
N MET A 17 9.87 2.73 1.50
CA MET A 17 8.60 2.09 1.16
C MET A 17 8.83 0.78 0.41
N ASP A 18 9.80 0.72 -0.50
CA ASP A 18 10.16 -0.51 -1.22
C ASP A 18 10.60 -1.62 -0.25
N ARG A 19 11.34 -1.28 0.81
CA ARG A 19 11.74 -2.24 1.85
C ARG A 19 10.56 -2.71 2.68
N LEU A 20 9.63 -1.82 3.02
CA LEU A 20 8.40 -2.16 3.74
C LEU A 20 7.54 -3.11 2.89
N GLU A 21 7.37 -2.80 1.61
CA GLU A 21 6.67 -3.61 0.62
C GLU A 21 7.30 -5.00 0.50
N ALA A 22 8.60 -5.08 0.25
CA ALA A 22 9.33 -6.34 0.17
C ALA A 22 9.27 -7.17 1.47
N SER A 23 9.17 -6.51 2.63
CA SER A 23 8.96 -7.20 3.91
C SER A 23 7.55 -7.77 4.03
N PHE A 24 6.54 -7.06 3.54
CA PHE A 24 5.17 -7.54 3.51
C PHE A 24 5.05 -8.75 2.58
N GLU A 25 5.54 -8.64 1.35
CA GLU A 25 5.42 -9.72 0.34
C GLU A 25 6.07 -11.03 0.81
N ARG A 26 7.26 -10.96 1.42
CA ARG A 26 7.94 -12.15 1.98
C ARG A 26 7.13 -12.86 3.07
N ARG A 27 6.20 -12.16 3.73
CA ARG A 27 5.37 -12.69 4.82
C ARG A 27 3.95 -13.02 4.39
N ARG A 28 3.52 -12.58 3.19
CA ARG A 28 2.13 -12.67 2.72
C ARG A 28 1.57 -14.07 2.86
N ALA A 29 2.25 -15.08 2.32
CA ALA A 29 1.80 -16.48 2.37
C ALA A 29 1.60 -17.02 3.81
N LYS A 30 2.39 -16.54 4.78
CA LYS A 30 2.21 -16.92 6.19
C LYS A 30 1.01 -16.19 6.81
N MET A 31 0.85 -14.91 6.51
CA MET A 31 -0.25 -14.08 7.03
C MET A 31 -1.61 -14.52 6.47
N MET A 32 -1.67 -14.92 5.20
CA MET A 32 -2.90 -15.39 4.55
C MET A 32 -3.59 -16.53 5.32
N LYS A 33 -2.83 -17.40 6.00
CA LYS A 33 -3.40 -18.53 6.75
C LYS A 33 -4.23 -18.12 7.97
N SER A 34 -4.00 -16.96 8.55
CA SER A 34 -4.61 -16.55 9.84
C SER A 34 -5.15 -15.12 9.86
N HIS A 35 -4.81 -14.31 8.87
CA HIS A 35 -5.08 -12.87 8.86
C HIS A 35 -5.56 -12.36 7.49
N GLU A 36 -6.07 -13.25 6.62
CA GLU A 36 -6.72 -12.83 5.37
C GLU A 36 -7.82 -11.77 5.65
N GLY A 37 -7.85 -10.74 4.81
CA GLY A 37 -8.76 -9.60 4.92
C GLY A 37 -8.36 -8.55 5.96
N LYS A 38 -7.44 -8.84 6.88
CA LYS A 38 -6.97 -7.89 7.90
C LYS A 38 -5.95 -6.90 7.35
N TRP A 39 -5.79 -5.79 8.05
CA TRP A 39 -4.83 -4.73 7.74
C TRP A 39 -3.58 -4.89 8.58
N ALA A 40 -2.44 -5.15 7.95
CA ALA A 40 -1.15 -5.27 8.62
C ALA A 40 -0.45 -3.91 8.70
N LEU A 41 0.16 -3.62 9.85
CA LEU A 41 1.00 -2.44 10.07
C LEU A 41 2.49 -2.84 10.06
N LEU A 42 3.28 -2.18 9.22
CA LEU A 42 4.73 -2.35 9.13
C LEU A 42 5.43 -1.02 9.40
N ILE A 43 6.43 -1.03 10.30
CA ILE A 43 7.20 0.17 10.65
C ILE A 43 8.67 -0.07 10.27
N HIS A 44 9.29 0.87 9.54
CA HIS A 44 10.56 0.65 8.83
C HIS A 44 11.69 0.09 9.72
N ARG A 45 11.88 0.59 10.94
CA ARG A 45 12.94 0.11 11.83
C ARG A 45 12.50 -1.01 12.78
N ARG A 46 11.27 -1.51 12.63
CA ARG A 46 10.70 -2.58 13.46
C ARG A 46 10.26 -3.78 12.62
N LEU A 47 10.87 -3.94 11.44
CA LEU A 47 10.51 -5.05 10.55
C LEU A 47 10.75 -6.42 11.20
N SER A 48 11.69 -6.59 12.12
CA SER A 48 11.90 -7.86 12.84
C SER A 48 10.83 -8.18 13.88
N GLU A 49 10.00 -7.21 14.27
CA GLU A 49 8.96 -7.41 15.28
C GLU A 49 7.75 -8.14 14.69
N PRO A 50 6.94 -8.81 15.53
CA PRO A 50 5.64 -9.33 15.13
C PRO A 50 4.77 -8.23 14.50
N LEU A 51 4.09 -8.56 13.41
CA LEU A 51 3.17 -7.64 12.77
C LEU A 51 1.90 -7.49 13.59
N GLU A 52 1.40 -6.27 13.66
CA GLU A 52 0.09 -5.98 14.21
C GLU A 52 -0.96 -6.00 13.10
N PHE A 53 -2.12 -6.56 13.41
CA PHE A 53 -3.23 -6.72 12.47
C PHE A 53 -4.48 -6.06 13.01
N PHE A 54 -5.23 -5.42 12.11
CA PHE A 54 -6.44 -4.67 12.42
C PHE A 54 -7.56 -5.09 11.48
N ASP A 55 -8.81 -5.02 11.96
CA ASP A 55 -9.96 -5.41 11.13
C ASP A 55 -10.34 -4.31 10.11
N ASN A 56 -9.87 -3.08 10.31
CA ASN A 56 -10.09 -1.97 9.38
C ASN A 56 -8.82 -1.14 9.16
N MET A 57 -8.78 -0.45 8.02
CA MET A 57 -7.66 0.39 7.61
C MET A 57 -7.43 1.57 8.57
N HIS A 58 -8.51 2.17 9.06
CA HIS A 58 -8.44 3.39 9.85
C HIS A 58 -7.70 3.18 11.17
N ASP A 59 -7.96 2.05 11.84
CA ASP A 59 -7.30 1.68 13.09
C ASP A 59 -5.82 1.35 12.86
N ALA A 60 -5.50 0.66 11.77
CA ALA A 60 -4.11 0.38 11.40
C ALA A 60 -3.31 1.67 11.15
N VAL A 61 -3.89 2.64 10.44
CA VAL A 61 -3.29 3.95 10.19
C VAL A 61 -3.13 4.75 11.48
N SER A 62 -4.18 4.79 12.31
CA SER A 62 -4.15 5.47 13.61
C SER A 62 -3.10 4.88 14.55
N ALA A 63 -2.95 3.55 14.56
CA ALA A 63 -1.89 2.86 15.28
C ALA A 63 -0.51 3.22 14.70
N GLY A 64 -0.36 3.27 13.37
CA GLY A 64 0.86 3.70 12.69
C GLY A 64 1.32 5.09 13.16
N TYR A 65 0.44 6.08 13.14
CA TYR A 65 0.78 7.44 13.61
C TYR A 65 1.22 7.47 15.08
N ARG A 66 0.55 6.72 15.96
CA ARG A 66 0.91 6.67 17.39
C ARG A 66 2.23 5.93 17.63
N LYS A 67 2.47 4.83 16.93
CA LYS A 67 3.55 3.88 17.25
C LYS A 67 4.83 4.10 16.47
N ALA A 68 4.74 4.66 15.25
CA ALA A 68 5.90 4.84 14.39
C ALA A 68 6.88 5.90 14.92
N ALA A 69 6.44 6.79 15.83
CA ALA A 69 7.31 7.77 16.50
C ALA A 69 8.16 8.58 15.49
N GLY A 70 7.51 9.13 14.45
CA GLY A 70 8.18 9.89 13.38
C GLY A 70 8.85 9.04 12.30
N GLN A 71 8.77 7.71 12.39
CA GLN A 71 9.22 6.81 11.33
C GLN A 71 8.15 6.61 10.26
N ARG A 72 8.61 6.20 9.08
CA ARG A 72 7.72 5.78 8.00
C ARG A 72 7.13 4.41 8.31
N PHE A 73 5.86 4.26 7.98
CA PHE A 73 5.12 3.02 8.14
C PHE A 73 4.29 2.74 6.89
N LEU A 74 3.97 1.47 6.70
CA LEU A 74 3.12 0.96 5.64
C LEU A 74 1.93 0.27 6.31
N VAL A 75 0.74 0.54 5.78
CA VAL A 75 -0.49 -0.19 6.11
C VAL A 75 -0.94 -0.88 4.83
N LYS A 76 -1.07 -2.21 4.87
CA LYS A 76 -1.46 -3.00 3.69
C LYS A 76 -2.41 -4.12 4.10
N GLN A 77 -3.45 -4.32 3.29
CA GLN A 77 -4.41 -5.40 3.52
C GLN A 77 -3.80 -6.73 3.12
N VAL A 78 -3.98 -7.75 3.96
CA VAL A 78 -3.56 -9.12 3.69
C VAL A 78 -4.58 -9.76 2.76
N LEU A 79 -4.30 -9.69 1.47
CA LEU A 79 -5.08 -10.32 0.41
C LEU A 79 -4.20 -11.30 -0.35
N ASP A 80 -4.82 -12.24 -1.07
CA ASP A 80 -4.11 -13.17 -1.95
C ASP A 80 -3.39 -12.38 -3.06
N GLU A 81 -4.09 -11.40 -3.63
CA GLU A 81 -3.60 -10.50 -4.66
C GLU A 81 -4.03 -9.05 -4.37
N ASP A 82 -3.19 -8.10 -4.77
CA ASP A 82 -3.53 -6.68 -4.67
C ASP A 82 -4.52 -6.31 -5.79
N ARG A 83 -5.74 -5.91 -5.43
CA ARG A 83 -6.75 -5.52 -6.42
C ARG A 83 -6.45 -4.14 -7.00
N VAL A 84 -6.18 -4.08 -8.30
CA VAL A 84 -6.06 -2.82 -9.05
C VAL A 84 -7.39 -2.53 -9.75
N ILE A 85 -8.09 -1.47 -9.34
CA ILE A 85 -9.33 -1.01 -10.00
C ILE A 85 -8.99 0.19 -10.87
N VAL A 86 -9.10 0.04 -12.19
CA VAL A 86 -8.91 1.13 -13.16
C VAL A 86 -10.26 1.76 -13.50
N VAL A 87 -10.50 2.99 -13.04
CA VAL A 87 -11.70 3.76 -13.40
C VAL A 87 -11.38 4.65 -14.59
N THR A 88 -11.88 4.30 -15.78
CA THR A 88 -11.75 5.15 -16.97
C THR A 88 -13.06 5.91 -17.20
N ARG A 89 -13.02 7.25 -17.14
CA ARG A 89 -14.16 8.09 -17.58
C ARG A 89 -14.21 8.06 -19.10
N LEU A 90 -15.25 7.45 -19.67
CA LEU A 90 -15.62 7.68 -21.06
C LEU A 90 -16.21 9.08 -21.17
N ILE A 91 -15.42 10.03 -21.69
CA ILE A 91 -15.96 11.31 -22.17
C ILE A 91 -16.55 11.02 -23.54
N THR A 92 -17.86 10.78 -23.61
CA THR A 92 -18.59 10.79 -24.88
C THR A 92 -18.65 12.23 -25.36
N ALA A 93 -17.82 12.58 -26.33
CA ALA A 93 -17.95 13.83 -27.07
C ALA A 93 -19.24 13.75 -27.91
N SER A 94 -20.32 14.32 -27.41
CA SER A 94 -21.47 14.66 -28.24
C SER A 94 -21.04 15.78 -29.17
N HIS A 95 -20.71 15.44 -30.42
CA HIS A 95 -20.63 16.42 -31.50
C HIS A 95 -22.07 16.83 -31.85
N SER A 96 -22.42 18.07 -31.53
CA SER A 96 -23.54 18.80 -32.14
C SER A 96 -22.99 19.78 -33.16
#